data_AF-A0A2G6BU81-F1
#
_entry.id   AF-A0A2G6BU81-F1
#
_cell.length_a   1.000
_cell.length_b   1.000
_cell.length_c   1.000
_cell.angle_alpha   90.00
_cell.angle_beta   90.00
_cell.angle_gamma   90.00
#
_symmetry.space_group_name_H-M   'P 1'
#
loop_
_entity.id
_entity.type
_entity.pdbx_description
1 polymer ?
#
loop_
_entity_poly.entity_id
_entity_poly.type
_entity_poly.pdbx_seq_one_letter_code
_entity_poly.pdbx_strand_id
1 'polypeptide(L)'
;MKKFTIAVMAIVLCLPIFAEVKYLSEDDYKKLSKSERQVYWDRLVEEVAAQQKRKADAVAKQERMDSEIKELKASLESVTNEYNKLYKQIMTEYNNYEHDIETAREKIAYFNLKLKNWSSLSDSEIWKMKKNIKKLLAEYDEFNKNKHSNIPDHIDKYSDLKRKIRSIENDLERARPKYYEDEYAVRKGDYLSKIAGYEMIYNDPAKWGIIYRANRDQIKDPNAIYENQILKIPRGLPAVWKVFRGEFLWKIASYPEVYGNGAKWPTIYRENKDQIKDPNLIYPNQMLRIPRD
;
A
#
# COMPACT_ATOMS: atom_id res chain seq x y z
N MET A 1 -81.49 -5.44 43.53
CA MET A 1 -80.06 -5.12 43.69
C MET A 1 -79.09 -5.99 42.88
N LYS A 2 -79.54 -6.88 41.97
CA LYS A 2 -78.65 -7.71 41.12
C LYS A 2 -78.32 -7.11 39.73
N LYS A 3 -79.01 -6.04 39.29
CA LYS A 3 -78.83 -5.43 37.95
C LYS A 3 -77.80 -4.30 37.92
N PHE A 4 -77.49 -3.68 39.07
CA PHE A 4 -76.51 -2.58 39.15
C PHE A 4 -75.06 -3.07 39.24
N THR A 5 -74.82 -4.27 39.79
CA THR A 5 -73.48 -4.87 39.89
C THR A 5 -72.96 -5.41 38.56
N ILE A 6 -73.85 -5.78 37.63
CA ILE A 6 -73.47 -6.34 36.33
C ILE A 6 -73.16 -5.22 35.31
N ALA A 7 -73.81 -4.05 35.43
CA ALA A 7 -73.56 -2.93 34.53
C ALA A 7 -72.20 -2.23 34.76
N VAL A 8 -71.66 -2.28 35.99
CA VAL A 8 -70.39 -1.60 36.33
C VAL A 8 -69.16 -2.47 36.02
N MET A 9 -69.30 -3.81 35.97
CA MET A 9 -68.22 -4.69 35.47
C MET A 9 -67.90 -4.48 33.99
N ALA A 10 -68.85 -3.99 33.18
CA ALA A 10 -68.67 -3.83 31.74
C ALA A 10 -67.87 -2.57 31.34
N ILE A 11 -67.76 -1.56 32.19
CA ILE A 11 -67.16 -0.26 31.83
C ILE A 11 -65.62 -0.27 31.95
N VAL A 12 -65.04 -1.18 32.73
CA VAL A 12 -63.57 -1.28 32.92
C VAL A 12 -62.91 -2.25 31.92
N LEU A 13 -63.70 -3.03 31.17
CA LEU A 13 -63.22 -4.12 30.29
C LEU A 13 -62.91 -3.72 28.83
N CYS A 14 -63.06 -2.44 28.45
CA CYS A 14 -63.06 -2.03 27.04
C CYS A 14 -61.82 -1.29 26.53
N LEU A 15 -60.60 -1.57 27.03
CA LEU A 15 -59.38 -1.07 26.38
C LEU A 15 -58.25 -2.11 26.41
N PRO A 16 -57.60 -2.42 25.27
CA PRO A 16 -56.52 -3.39 25.25
C PRO A 16 -55.28 -2.76 25.90
N ILE A 17 -54.90 -3.30 27.05
CA ILE A 17 -53.69 -2.94 27.79
C ILE A 17 -52.77 -4.16 27.72
N PHE A 18 -51.60 -4.03 27.09
CA PHE A 18 -50.58 -5.10 27.01
C PHE A 18 -49.78 -5.30 28.32
N ALA A 19 -50.35 -4.89 29.45
CA ALA A 19 -49.89 -5.22 30.78
C ALA A 19 -51.12 -5.71 31.55
N GLU A 20 -51.17 -7.01 31.86
CA GLU A 20 -52.25 -7.61 32.66
C GLU A 20 -52.25 -6.98 34.05
N VAL A 21 -53.19 -6.06 34.30
CA VAL A 21 -53.57 -5.71 35.67
C VAL A 21 -54.13 -6.98 36.29
N LYS A 22 -53.51 -7.47 37.37
CA LYS A 22 -53.87 -8.76 37.95
C LYS A 22 -55.09 -8.60 38.86
N TYR A 23 -56.24 -9.02 38.38
CA TYR A 23 -57.49 -8.99 39.14
C TYR A 23 -57.57 -10.17 40.12
N LEU A 24 -58.24 -9.97 41.25
CA LEU A 24 -58.71 -11.08 42.08
C LEU A 24 -59.73 -11.92 41.32
N SER A 25 -59.74 -13.23 41.61
CA SER A 25 -60.82 -14.11 41.15
C SER A 25 -62.15 -13.66 41.77
N GLU A 26 -63.27 -13.96 41.11
CA GLU A 26 -64.60 -13.60 41.62
C GLU A 26 -64.86 -14.17 43.02
N ASP A 27 -64.37 -15.39 43.28
CA ASP A 27 -64.51 -16.07 44.55
C ASP A 27 -63.66 -15.45 45.66
N ASP A 28 -62.45 -14.97 45.34
CA ASP A 28 -61.60 -14.30 46.32
C ASP A 28 -62.07 -12.88 46.62
N TYR A 29 -62.62 -12.18 45.61
CA TYR A 29 -63.23 -10.86 45.81
C TYR A 29 -64.48 -10.92 46.70
N LYS A 30 -65.31 -11.97 46.59
CA LYS A 30 -66.50 -12.17 47.43
C LYS A 30 -66.16 -12.39 48.91
N LYS A 31 -65.00 -12.98 49.21
CA LYS A 31 -64.52 -13.21 50.59
C LYS A 31 -64.10 -11.92 51.31
N LEU A 32 -63.80 -10.85 50.57
CA LEU A 32 -63.41 -9.56 51.14
C LEU A 32 -64.59 -8.88 51.87
N SER A 33 -64.28 -8.27 53.02
CA SER A 33 -65.17 -7.35 53.73
C SER A 33 -65.38 -6.04 52.95
N LYS A 34 -66.34 -5.22 53.39
CA LYS A 34 -66.66 -3.96 52.71
C LYS A 34 -65.47 -2.98 52.65
N SER A 35 -64.69 -2.87 53.73
CA SER A 35 -63.50 -2.02 53.78
C SER A 35 -62.37 -2.55 52.90
N GLU A 36 -62.14 -3.87 52.87
CA GLU A 36 -61.10 -4.48 52.04
C GLU A 36 -61.42 -4.36 50.55
N ARG A 37 -62.71 -4.44 50.16
CA ARG A 37 -63.12 -4.16 48.78
C ARG A 37 -62.82 -2.71 48.39
N GLN A 38 -63.05 -1.75 49.28
CA GLN A 38 -62.73 -0.35 49.01
C GLN A 38 -61.24 -0.16 48.75
N VAL A 39 -60.38 -0.69 49.62
CA VAL A 39 -58.91 -0.63 49.45
C VAL A 39 -58.46 -1.33 48.15
N TYR A 40 -59.07 -2.47 47.81
CA TYR A 40 -58.80 -3.16 46.55
C TYR A 40 -59.17 -2.31 45.33
N TRP A 41 -60.31 -1.63 45.37
CA TRP A 41 -60.73 -0.72 44.29
C TRP A 41 -59.81 0.50 44.19
N ASP A 42 -59.45 1.12 45.31
CA ASP A 42 -58.56 2.29 45.33
C ASP A 42 -57.19 1.93 44.71
N ARG A 43 -56.62 0.78 45.10
CA ARG A 43 -55.39 0.24 44.50
C ARG A 43 -55.54 -0.02 43.00
N LEU A 44 -56.64 -0.61 42.56
CA LEU A 44 -56.88 -0.90 41.15
C LEU A 44 -56.95 0.39 40.32
N VAL A 45 -57.61 1.42 40.85
CA VAL A 45 -57.69 2.75 40.23
C VAL A 45 -56.30 3.37 40.10
N GLU A 46 -55.49 3.32 41.16
CA GLU A 46 -54.10 3.79 41.13
C GLU A 46 -53.24 3.03 40.10
N GLU A 47 -53.38 1.71 40.03
CA GLU A 47 -52.62 0.87 39.10
C GLU A 47 -53.00 1.14 37.64
N VAL A 48 -54.30 1.29 37.35
CA VAL A 48 -54.79 1.67 36.01
C VAL A 48 -54.28 3.07 35.63
N ALA A 49 -54.32 4.04 36.56
CA ALA A 49 -53.80 5.39 36.32
C ALA A 49 -52.28 5.37 36.05
N ALA A 50 -51.52 4.57 36.79
CA ALA A 50 -50.08 4.42 36.57
C ALA A 50 -49.76 3.79 35.21
N GLN A 51 -50.52 2.78 34.77
CA GLN A 51 -50.36 2.15 33.45
C GLN A 51 -50.74 3.10 32.32
N GLN A 52 -51.82 3.88 32.47
CA GLN A 52 -52.21 4.92 31.52
C GLN A 52 -51.10 5.96 31.37
N LYS A 53 -50.52 6.42 32.49
CA LYS A 53 -49.38 7.34 32.48
C LYS A 53 -48.17 6.75 31.76
N ARG A 54 -47.77 5.50 32.07
CA ARG A 54 -46.65 4.83 31.38
C ARG A 54 -46.88 4.71 29.88
N LYS A 55 -48.12 4.40 29.46
CA LYS A 55 -48.48 4.35 28.04
C LYS A 55 -48.36 5.74 27.41
N ALA A 56 -48.87 6.78 28.06
CA ALA A 56 -48.76 8.16 27.58
C ALA A 56 -47.28 8.59 27.47
N ASP A 57 -46.46 8.27 28.47
CA ASP A 57 -45.02 8.55 28.46
C ASP A 57 -44.29 7.78 27.35
N ALA A 58 -44.66 6.52 27.12
CA ALA A 58 -44.09 5.70 26.04
C ALA A 58 -44.49 6.22 24.65
N VAL A 59 -45.74 6.63 24.46
CA VAL A 59 -46.22 7.26 23.22
C VAL A 59 -45.50 8.58 22.99
N ALA A 60 -45.42 9.45 24.00
CA ALA A 60 -44.70 10.71 23.90
C ALA A 60 -43.20 10.50 23.59
N LYS A 61 -42.58 9.45 24.14
CA LYS A 61 -41.20 9.07 23.81
C LYS A 61 -41.10 8.59 22.36
N GLN A 62 -42.03 7.78 21.89
CA GLN A 62 -42.07 7.31 20.50
C GLN A 62 -42.21 8.49 19.52
N GLU A 63 -43.14 9.41 19.78
CA GLU A 63 -43.34 10.61 18.96
C GLU A 63 -42.08 11.49 18.89
N ARG A 64 -41.35 11.61 20.01
CA ARG A 64 -40.05 12.30 20.04
C ARG A 64 -39.01 11.60 19.18
N MET A 65 -38.88 10.28 19.30
CA MET A 65 -37.95 9.49 18.49
C MET A 65 -38.30 9.56 16.99
N ASP A 66 -39.59 9.54 16.64
CA ASP A 66 -40.04 9.67 15.26
C ASP A 66 -39.71 11.05 14.69
N SER A 67 -39.84 12.09 15.50
CA SER A 67 -39.44 13.47 15.15
C SER A 67 -37.91 13.56 14.94
N GLU A 68 -37.12 12.99 15.84
CA GLU A 68 -35.65 12.96 15.74
C GLU A 68 -35.17 12.18 14.50
N ILE A 69 -35.78 11.01 14.20
CA ILE A 69 -35.49 10.25 12.99
C ILE A 69 -35.80 11.06 11.74
N LYS A 70 -36.91 11.80 11.73
CA LYS A 70 -37.30 12.67 10.62
C LYS A 70 -36.28 13.80 10.41
N GLU A 71 -35.85 14.45 11.50
CA GLU A 71 -34.83 15.50 11.45
C GLU A 71 -33.48 14.95 10.97
N LEU A 72 -33.03 13.82 11.50
CA LEU A 72 -31.79 13.16 11.06
C LEU A 72 -31.82 12.77 9.58
N LYS A 73 -32.96 12.30 9.07
CA LYS A 73 -33.15 12.02 7.64
C LYS A 73 -33.03 13.28 6.80
N ALA A 74 -33.64 14.39 7.24
CA ALA A 74 -33.54 15.68 6.54
C ALA A 74 -32.10 16.23 6.55
N SER A 75 -31.39 16.12 7.68
CA SER A 75 -29.98 16.49 7.77
C SER A 75 -29.10 15.65 6.85
N LEU A 76 -29.32 14.32 6.79
CA LEU A 76 -28.60 13.42 5.90
C LEU A 76 -28.83 13.80 4.43
N GLU A 77 -30.06 14.13 4.05
CA GLU A 77 -30.39 14.58 2.70
C GLU A 77 -29.69 15.91 2.36
N SER A 78 -29.71 16.86 3.29
CA SER A 78 -28.99 18.14 3.13
C SER A 78 -27.49 17.93 2.90
N VAL A 79 -26.84 17.14 3.75
CA VAL A 79 -25.40 16.84 3.65
C VAL A 79 -25.10 16.09 2.35
N THR A 80 -25.96 15.16 1.94
CA THR A 80 -25.82 14.44 0.66
C THR A 80 -25.91 15.39 -0.54
N ASN A 81 -26.82 16.36 -0.49
CA ASN A 81 -26.96 17.36 -1.55
C ASN A 81 -25.75 18.31 -1.61
N GLU A 82 -25.24 18.73 -0.45
CA GLU A 82 -23.99 19.51 -0.36
C GLU A 82 -22.80 18.73 -0.91
N TYR A 83 -22.65 17.46 -0.52
CA TYR A 83 -21.63 16.55 -1.04
C TYR A 83 -21.73 16.44 -2.56
N ASN A 84 -22.93 16.16 -3.11
CA ASN A 84 -23.13 16.02 -4.55
C ASN A 84 -22.85 17.30 -5.32
N LYS A 85 -23.15 18.46 -4.73
CA LYS A 85 -22.83 19.77 -5.32
C LYS A 85 -21.33 19.99 -5.35
N LEU A 86 -20.63 19.77 -4.23
CA LEU A 86 -19.18 19.90 -4.14
C LEU A 86 -18.47 18.92 -5.07
N TYR A 87 -18.95 17.67 -5.11
CA TYR A 87 -18.49 16.66 -6.06
C TYR A 87 -18.65 17.19 -7.48
N LYS A 88 -19.83 17.60 -7.93
CA LYS A 88 -20.04 18.17 -9.27
C LYS A 88 -19.12 19.37 -9.57
N GLN A 89 -18.82 20.22 -8.60
CA GLN A 89 -17.90 21.35 -8.77
C GLN A 89 -16.46 20.87 -9.02
N ILE A 90 -15.92 20.01 -8.16
CA ILE A 90 -14.60 19.36 -8.35
C ILE A 90 -14.59 18.64 -9.72
N MET A 91 -15.71 17.99 -10.05
CA MET A 91 -15.89 17.24 -11.29
C MET A 91 -16.13 18.12 -12.53
N THR A 92 -16.37 19.43 -12.40
CA THR A 92 -16.47 20.35 -13.55
C THR A 92 -15.11 20.97 -13.85
N GLU A 93 -14.25 21.11 -12.84
CA GLU A 93 -12.90 21.69 -12.99
C GLU A 93 -11.93 20.79 -13.78
N TYR A 94 -12.21 19.50 -13.92
CA TYR A 94 -11.42 18.60 -14.78
C TYR A 94 -12.29 18.20 -16.00
N ASN A 95 -11.81 18.40 -17.22
CA ASN A 95 -12.59 18.20 -18.45
C ASN A 95 -12.63 16.71 -18.87
N ASN A 96 -13.83 16.11 -18.99
CA ASN A 96 -14.15 14.73 -19.44
C ASN A 96 -13.87 13.56 -18.45
N TYR A 97 -14.74 13.43 -17.45
CA TYR A 97 -14.46 12.74 -16.19
C TYR A 97 -14.80 11.26 -16.02
N GLU A 98 -15.90 10.75 -16.59
CA GLU A 98 -16.38 9.41 -16.22
C GLU A 98 -15.45 8.30 -16.73
N HIS A 99 -14.89 8.49 -17.92
CA HIS A 99 -13.86 7.62 -18.48
C HIS A 99 -12.55 7.67 -17.68
N ASP A 100 -12.19 8.84 -17.15
CA ASP A 100 -10.95 9.08 -16.43
C ASP A 100 -10.95 8.45 -15.02
N ILE A 101 -12.10 8.40 -14.34
CA ILE A 101 -12.23 7.73 -13.04
C ILE A 101 -12.05 6.22 -13.19
N GLU A 102 -12.75 5.61 -14.15
CA GLU A 102 -12.64 4.16 -14.38
C GLU A 102 -11.21 3.81 -14.80
N THR A 103 -10.62 4.59 -15.70
CA THR A 103 -9.22 4.44 -16.10
C THR A 103 -8.27 4.53 -14.91
N ALA A 104 -8.48 5.48 -14.00
CA ALA A 104 -7.67 5.62 -12.79
C ALA A 104 -7.83 4.42 -11.85
N ARG A 105 -9.07 3.94 -11.68
CA ARG A 105 -9.37 2.75 -10.87
C ARG A 105 -8.67 1.51 -11.42
N GLU A 106 -8.76 1.27 -12.72
CA GLU A 106 -8.10 0.17 -13.42
C GLU A 106 -6.58 0.26 -13.29
N LYS A 107 -6.00 1.46 -13.46
CA LYS A 107 -4.57 1.69 -13.28
C LYS A 107 -4.10 1.43 -11.85
N ILE A 108 -4.83 1.92 -10.84
CA ILE A 108 -4.53 1.65 -9.43
C ILE A 108 -4.59 0.14 -9.15
N ALA A 109 -5.59 -0.56 -9.69
CA ALA A 109 -5.69 -2.02 -9.56
C ALA A 109 -4.51 -2.74 -10.24
N TYR A 110 -4.12 -2.31 -11.44
CA TYR A 110 -2.96 -2.80 -12.16
C TYR A 110 -1.66 -2.66 -11.36
N PHE A 111 -1.39 -1.47 -10.80
CA PHE A 111 -0.19 -1.24 -9.98
C PHE A 111 -0.18 -2.13 -8.74
N ASN A 112 -1.32 -2.22 -8.03
CA ASN A 112 -1.45 -3.07 -6.85
C ASN A 112 -1.20 -4.54 -7.17
N LEU A 113 -1.69 -5.04 -8.31
CA LEU A 113 -1.45 -6.41 -8.74
C LEU A 113 0.05 -6.67 -8.99
N LYS A 114 0.73 -5.74 -9.67
CA LYS A 114 2.18 -5.85 -9.93
C LYS A 114 2.98 -5.83 -8.63
N LEU A 115 2.67 -4.92 -7.71
CA LEU A 115 3.33 -4.79 -6.41
C LEU A 115 3.12 -6.04 -5.54
N LYS A 116 1.91 -6.63 -5.55
CA LYS A 116 1.62 -7.88 -4.84
C LYS A 116 2.52 -9.04 -5.29
N ASN A 117 2.90 -9.10 -6.56
CA ASN A 117 3.80 -10.14 -7.06
C ASN A 117 5.23 -10.00 -6.52
N TRP A 118 5.60 -8.83 -5.98
CA TRP A 118 6.95 -8.56 -5.48
C TRP A 118 7.03 -8.46 -3.97
N SER A 119 5.90 -8.32 -3.27
CA SER A 119 5.89 -8.12 -1.81
C SER A 119 6.44 -9.29 -0.99
N SER A 120 6.56 -10.48 -1.58
CA SER A 120 7.10 -11.68 -0.93
C SER A 120 8.48 -12.09 -1.43
N LEU A 121 9.10 -11.30 -2.31
CA LEU A 121 10.41 -11.62 -2.87
C LEU A 121 11.51 -11.27 -1.88
N SER A 122 12.57 -12.08 -1.84
CA SER A 122 13.81 -11.74 -1.15
C SER A 122 14.56 -10.60 -1.85
N ASP A 123 15.50 -9.96 -1.16
CA ASP A 123 16.32 -8.87 -1.72
C ASP A 123 17.02 -9.28 -3.02
N SER A 124 17.57 -10.50 -3.09
CA SER A 124 18.21 -11.00 -4.31
C SER A 124 17.22 -11.11 -5.48
N GLU A 125 15.98 -11.52 -5.21
CA GLU A 125 14.92 -11.65 -6.21
C GLU A 125 14.36 -10.29 -6.63
N ILE A 126 14.18 -9.36 -5.69
CA ILE A 126 13.83 -7.95 -5.97
C ILE A 126 14.85 -7.36 -6.93
N TRP A 127 16.14 -7.56 -6.67
CA TRP A 127 17.19 -7.02 -7.53
C TRP A 127 17.16 -7.62 -8.94
N LYS A 128 16.87 -8.93 -9.09
CA LYS A 128 16.65 -9.56 -10.40
C LYS A 128 15.51 -8.90 -11.16
N MET A 129 14.49 -8.40 -10.45
CA MET A 129 13.33 -7.72 -11.02
C MET A 129 13.53 -6.20 -11.21
N LYS A 130 14.73 -5.63 -10.95
CA LYS A 130 15.01 -4.19 -10.99
C LYS A 130 14.48 -3.47 -12.24
N LYS A 131 14.59 -4.11 -13.41
CA LYS A 131 14.15 -3.52 -14.69
C LYS A 131 12.64 -3.39 -14.76
N ASN A 132 11.91 -4.40 -14.29
CA ASN A 132 10.45 -4.40 -14.25
C ASN A 132 9.91 -3.43 -13.20
N ILE A 133 10.57 -3.35 -12.05
CA ILE A 133 10.23 -2.40 -10.99
C ILE A 133 10.43 -0.96 -11.50
N LYS A 134 11.61 -0.64 -12.06
CA LYS A 134 11.89 0.69 -12.63
C LYS A 134 10.89 1.07 -13.73
N LYS A 135 10.47 0.12 -14.56
CA LYS A 135 9.42 0.35 -15.56
C LYS A 135 8.07 0.69 -14.90
N LEU A 136 7.67 -0.05 -13.86
CA LEU A 136 6.43 0.22 -13.12
C LEU A 136 6.47 1.61 -12.45
N LEU A 137 7.61 2.00 -11.87
CA LEU A 137 7.79 3.31 -11.26
C LEU A 137 7.62 4.43 -12.30
N ALA A 138 8.22 4.29 -13.48
CA ALA A 138 8.03 5.25 -14.57
C ALA A 138 6.56 5.32 -15.05
N GLU A 139 5.87 4.18 -15.13
CA GLU A 139 4.43 4.13 -15.44
C GLU A 139 3.60 4.84 -14.35
N TYR A 140 3.97 4.69 -13.08
CA TYR A 140 3.32 5.36 -11.95
C TYR A 140 3.57 6.88 -11.95
N ASP A 141 4.78 7.32 -12.25
CA ASP A 141 5.10 8.73 -12.37
C ASP A 141 4.30 9.40 -13.50
N GLU A 142 4.16 8.71 -14.63
CA GLU A 142 3.33 9.18 -15.74
C GLU A 142 1.84 9.23 -15.35
N PHE A 143 1.35 8.20 -14.66
CA PHE A 143 -0.01 8.20 -14.12
C PHE A 143 -0.29 9.39 -13.19
N ASN A 144 0.70 9.79 -12.37
CA ASN A 144 0.55 10.90 -11.43
C ASN A 144 0.56 12.29 -12.10
N LYS A 145 1.15 12.43 -13.29
CA LYS A 145 1.12 13.69 -14.05
C LYS A 145 -0.30 14.05 -14.51
N ASN A 146 -1.13 13.05 -14.78
CA ASN A 146 -2.46 13.23 -15.36
C ASN A 146 -3.56 13.67 -14.37
N LYS A 147 -3.19 14.23 -13.21
CA LYS A 147 -4.09 14.75 -12.14
C LYS A 147 -5.15 13.77 -11.59
N HIS A 148 -5.20 12.50 -12.02
CA HIS A 148 -6.12 11.48 -11.49
C HIS A 148 -5.90 11.15 -10.00
N SER A 149 -4.77 11.58 -9.44
CA SER A 149 -4.37 11.40 -8.04
C SER A 149 -5.23 12.16 -7.02
N ASN A 150 -6.00 13.17 -7.46
CA ASN A 150 -6.80 14.04 -6.60
C ASN A 150 -8.31 13.73 -6.61
N ILE A 151 -8.73 12.64 -7.27
CA ILE A 151 -10.15 12.28 -7.38
C ILE A 151 -10.67 11.77 -6.02
N PRO A 152 -11.68 12.41 -5.41
CA PRO A 152 -12.21 12.05 -4.09
C PRO A 152 -12.53 10.56 -3.89
N ASP A 153 -13.16 9.92 -4.88
CA ASP A 153 -13.63 8.53 -4.83
C ASP A 153 -12.53 7.50 -4.52
N HIS A 154 -11.26 7.83 -4.80
CA HIS A 154 -10.14 6.90 -4.69
C HIS A 154 -8.97 7.44 -3.89
N ILE A 155 -9.13 8.53 -3.14
CA ILE A 155 -8.05 9.14 -2.33
C ILE A 155 -7.38 8.10 -1.43
N ASP A 156 -8.16 7.27 -0.73
CA ASP A 156 -7.62 6.25 0.17
C ASP A 156 -6.83 5.18 -0.58
N LYS A 157 -7.37 4.70 -1.71
CA LYS A 157 -6.72 3.69 -2.57
C LYS A 157 -5.43 4.23 -3.17
N TYR A 158 -5.43 5.49 -3.59
CA TYR A 158 -4.28 6.17 -4.14
C TYR A 158 -3.22 6.43 -3.06
N SER A 159 -3.61 6.85 -1.87
CA SER A 159 -2.72 7.01 -0.70
C SER A 159 -2.04 5.67 -0.34
N ASP A 160 -2.81 4.58 -0.35
CA ASP A 160 -2.27 3.24 -0.14
C ASP A 160 -1.29 2.81 -1.23
N LEU A 161 -1.65 3.02 -2.50
CA LEU A 161 -0.74 2.78 -3.63
C LEU A 161 0.57 3.56 -3.46
N LYS A 162 0.50 4.86 -3.14
CA LYS A 162 1.66 5.71 -2.92
C LYS A 162 2.58 5.18 -1.81
N ARG A 163 2.01 4.67 -0.72
CA ARG A 163 2.80 4.01 0.35
C ARG A 163 3.50 2.74 -0.17
N LYS A 164 2.79 1.90 -0.93
CA LYS A 164 3.37 0.67 -1.50
C LYS A 164 4.46 0.96 -2.54
N ILE A 165 4.29 1.99 -3.37
CA ILE A 165 5.32 2.46 -4.30
C ILE A 165 6.59 2.86 -3.54
N ARG A 166 6.45 3.68 -2.48
CA ARG A 166 7.59 4.05 -1.63
C ARG A 166 8.25 2.84 -0.99
N SER A 167 7.48 1.85 -0.56
CA SER A 167 8.02 0.61 -0.01
C SER A 167 8.89 -0.13 -1.02
N ILE A 168 8.39 -0.34 -2.25
CA ILE A 168 9.15 -1.07 -3.27
C ILE A 168 10.40 -0.30 -3.72
N GLU A 169 10.37 1.03 -3.73
CA GLU A 169 11.56 1.87 -3.97
C GLU A 169 12.62 1.64 -2.90
N ASN A 170 12.23 1.65 -1.63
CA ASN A 170 13.14 1.37 -0.52
C ASN A 170 13.66 -0.06 -0.55
N ASP A 171 12.81 -1.03 -0.87
CA ASP A 171 13.19 -2.43 -1.00
C ASP A 171 14.19 -2.63 -2.15
N LEU A 172 13.98 -1.96 -3.29
CA LEU A 172 14.90 -1.99 -4.42
C LEU A 172 16.26 -1.39 -4.06
N GLU A 173 16.28 -0.29 -3.30
CA GLU A 173 17.51 0.36 -2.87
C GLU A 173 18.26 -0.50 -1.84
N ARG A 174 17.54 -1.11 -0.90
CA ARG A 174 18.09 -2.06 0.09
C ARG A 174 18.64 -3.32 -0.58
N ALA A 175 17.95 -3.82 -1.59
CA ALA A 175 18.35 -4.97 -2.38
C ALA A 175 19.56 -4.72 -3.29
N ARG A 176 20.00 -3.46 -3.45
CA ARG A 176 21.09 -3.11 -4.35
C ARG A 176 22.41 -3.74 -3.87
N PRO A 177 23.02 -4.64 -4.65
CA PRO A 177 24.29 -5.24 -4.29
C PRO A 177 25.42 -4.22 -4.40
N LYS A 178 26.52 -4.46 -3.67
CA LYS A 178 27.75 -3.64 -3.75
C LYS A 178 28.35 -3.60 -5.16
N TYR A 179 28.11 -4.64 -5.95
CA TYR A 179 28.51 -4.72 -7.35
C TYR A 179 27.35 -5.20 -8.22
N TYR A 180 27.11 -4.52 -9.33
CA TYR A 180 26.20 -4.98 -10.38
C TYR A 180 26.57 -4.38 -11.72
N GLU A 181 25.99 -4.92 -12.78
CA GLU A 181 26.14 -4.39 -14.13
C GLU A 181 24.79 -3.81 -14.59
N ASP A 182 24.83 -2.58 -15.10
CA ASP A 182 23.77 -2.05 -15.95
C ASP A 182 24.12 -2.30 -17.42
N GLU A 183 23.17 -2.05 -18.31
CA GLU A 183 23.35 -2.20 -19.75
C GLU A 183 23.25 -0.83 -20.42
N TYR A 184 24.10 -0.59 -21.40
CA TYR A 184 24.03 0.60 -22.25
C TYR A 184 24.05 0.19 -23.72
N ALA A 185 23.03 0.63 -24.46
CA ALA A 185 22.98 0.45 -25.91
C ALA A 185 23.77 1.58 -26.57
N VAL A 186 24.84 1.23 -27.27
CA VAL A 186 25.73 2.17 -27.96
C VAL A 186 24.93 2.94 -29.02
N ARG A 187 25.05 4.27 -29.00
CA ARG A 187 24.42 5.17 -29.98
C ARG A 187 25.43 5.54 -31.07
N LYS A 188 24.92 5.99 -32.22
CA LYS A 188 25.76 6.52 -33.31
C LYS A 188 26.72 7.61 -32.80
N GLY A 189 28.02 7.42 -33.04
CA GLY A 189 29.07 8.35 -32.64
C GLY A 189 29.48 8.27 -31.17
N ASP A 190 29.11 7.20 -30.46
CA ASP A 190 29.67 6.89 -29.14
C ASP A 190 31.08 6.28 -29.26
N TYR A 191 31.90 6.56 -28.26
CA TYR A 191 33.17 5.89 -27.96
C TYR A 191 33.27 5.73 -26.44
N LEU A 192 34.10 4.81 -25.94
CA LEU A 192 34.08 4.41 -24.53
C LEU A 192 34.24 5.58 -23.55
N SER A 193 35.11 6.55 -23.84
CA SER A 193 35.29 7.74 -23.00
C SER A 193 34.10 8.68 -23.02
N LYS A 194 33.40 8.82 -24.16
CA LYS A 194 32.15 9.58 -24.22
C LYS A 194 31.05 8.92 -23.41
N ILE A 195 30.93 7.58 -23.50
CA ILE A 195 29.95 6.81 -22.72
C ILE A 195 30.23 6.97 -21.22
N ALA A 196 31.49 6.82 -20.79
CA ALA A 196 31.88 7.01 -19.39
C ALA A 196 31.60 8.44 -18.89
N GLY A 197 31.72 9.43 -19.77
CA GLY A 197 31.45 10.84 -19.50
C GLY A 197 29.97 11.21 -19.34
N TYR A 198 29.02 10.37 -19.74
CA TYR A 198 27.61 10.66 -19.50
C TYR A 198 27.30 10.69 -18.00
N GLU A 199 26.48 11.67 -17.58
CA GLU A 199 26.07 11.87 -16.18
C GLU A 199 25.44 10.61 -15.60
N MET A 200 24.56 9.95 -16.37
CA MET A 200 23.90 8.70 -15.98
C MET A 200 24.86 7.49 -15.93
N ILE A 201 26.06 7.60 -16.49
CA ILE A 201 27.10 6.55 -16.45
C ILE A 201 28.07 6.89 -15.32
N TYR A 202 29.23 7.49 -15.55
CA TYR A 202 30.16 7.80 -14.47
C TYR A 202 30.39 9.28 -14.25
N ASN A 203 29.85 10.13 -15.13
CA ASN A 203 30.17 11.55 -15.20
C ASN A 203 31.69 11.80 -15.24
N ASP A 204 32.45 10.88 -15.85
CA ASP A 204 33.91 10.89 -15.85
C ASP A 204 34.46 10.11 -17.05
N PRO A 205 34.89 10.80 -18.11
CA PRO A 205 35.46 10.17 -19.29
C PRO A 205 36.69 9.30 -19.02
N ALA A 206 37.46 9.57 -17.95
CA ALA A 206 38.66 8.80 -17.63
C ALA A 206 38.34 7.37 -17.17
N LYS A 207 37.09 7.11 -16.76
CA LYS A 207 36.61 5.78 -16.35
C LYS A 207 36.24 4.84 -17.50
N TRP A 208 36.50 5.23 -18.75
CA TRP A 208 36.28 4.38 -19.93
C TRP A 208 36.92 2.99 -19.81
N GLY A 209 38.08 2.91 -19.14
CA GLY A 209 38.79 1.65 -18.94
C GLY A 209 37.99 0.62 -18.14
N ILE A 210 37.10 1.07 -17.26
CA ILE A 210 36.20 0.19 -16.48
C ILE A 210 35.19 -0.47 -17.43
N ILE A 211 34.61 0.31 -18.35
CA ILE A 211 33.69 -0.20 -19.38
C ILE A 211 34.41 -1.20 -20.27
N TYR A 212 35.60 -0.84 -20.77
CA TYR A 212 36.40 -1.74 -21.60
C TYR A 212 36.66 -3.07 -20.88
N ARG A 213 37.18 -3.05 -19.65
CA ARG A 213 37.59 -4.25 -18.92
C ARG A 213 36.44 -5.22 -18.66
N ALA A 214 35.25 -4.70 -18.38
CA ALA A 214 34.04 -5.50 -18.18
C ALA A 214 33.46 -6.10 -19.47
N ASN A 215 33.81 -5.54 -20.63
CA ASN A 215 33.33 -5.96 -21.94
C ASN A 215 34.43 -6.57 -22.81
N ARG A 216 35.57 -6.97 -22.24
CA ARG A 216 36.70 -7.59 -22.98
C ARG A 216 36.35 -8.91 -23.67
N ASP A 217 35.23 -9.52 -23.30
CA ASP A 217 34.62 -10.66 -23.98
C ASP A 217 34.04 -10.29 -25.36
N GLN A 218 33.62 -9.05 -25.57
CA GLN A 218 33.04 -8.56 -26.83
C GLN A 218 33.82 -7.41 -27.49
N ILE A 219 34.68 -6.69 -26.78
CA ILE A 219 35.51 -5.59 -27.30
C ILE A 219 36.97 -6.02 -27.33
N LYS A 220 37.50 -6.25 -28.54
CA LYS A 220 38.94 -6.53 -28.74
C LYS A 220 39.75 -5.25 -28.80
N ASP A 221 39.33 -4.32 -29.64
CA ASP A 221 39.91 -2.98 -29.77
C ASP A 221 39.01 -1.97 -29.03
N PRO A 222 39.53 -1.23 -28.02
CA PRO A 222 38.78 -0.20 -27.31
C PRO A 222 38.13 0.88 -28.20
N ASN A 223 38.66 1.11 -29.40
CA ASN A 223 38.15 2.10 -30.35
C ASN A 223 37.07 1.53 -31.29
N ALA A 224 36.82 0.22 -31.25
CA ALA A 224 35.85 -0.46 -32.10
C ALA A 224 34.61 -0.87 -31.30
N ILE A 225 33.64 0.04 -31.20
CA ILE A 225 32.29 -0.25 -30.72
C ILE A 225 31.25 0.11 -31.79
N TYR A 226 30.14 -0.62 -31.82
CA TYR A 226 29.13 -0.51 -32.89
C TYR A 226 27.79 -0.05 -32.36
N GLU A 227 27.03 0.67 -33.19
CA GLU A 227 25.67 1.10 -32.86
C GLU A 227 24.78 -0.11 -32.49
N ASN A 228 23.93 0.06 -31.47
CA ASN A 228 23.08 -0.97 -30.84
C ASN A 228 23.83 -2.10 -30.12
N GLN A 229 25.16 -2.08 -30.07
CA GLN A 229 25.91 -2.99 -29.20
C GLN A 229 25.54 -2.72 -27.73
N ILE A 230 25.27 -3.79 -26.97
CA ILE A 230 24.93 -3.69 -25.55
C ILE A 230 26.18 -3.87 -24.71
N LEU A 231 26.61 -2.82 -24.02
CA LEU A 231 27.75 -2.82 -23.12
C LEU A 231 27.33 -3.00 -21.67
N LYS A 232 28.05 -3.85 -20.93
CA LYS A 232 27.99 -3.96 -19.48
C LYS A 232 28.60 -2.71 -18.86
N ILE A 233 27.90 -2.08 -17.94
CA ILE A 233 28.33 -0.89 -17.20
C ILE A 233 28.46 -1.27 -15.73
N PRO A 234 29.68 -1.59 -15.26
CA PRO A 234 29.91 -1.94 -13.86
C PRO A 234 29.53 -0.81 -12.89
N ARG A 235 28.87 -1.18 -11.80
CA ARG A 235 28.50 -0.29 -10.69
C ARG A 235 29.10 -0.84 -9.41
N GLY A 236 29.71 0.04 -8.64
CA GLY A 236 30.40 -0.33 -7.39
C GLY A 236 31.64 -1.19 -7.62
N LEU A 237 32.07 -1.90 -6.57
CA LEU A 237 33.37 -2.57 -6.53
C LEU A 237 33.23 -4.09 -6.60
N PRO A 238 33.86 -4.77 -7.58
CA PRO A 238 33.77 -6.22 -7.69
C PRO A 238 34.40 -6.93 -6.48
N ALA A 239 33.72 -7.95 -6.00
CA ALA A 239 34.20 -8.90 -4.99
C ALA A 239 34.98 -10.06 -5.60
N VAL A 240 34.83 -10.29 -6.91
CA VAL A 240 35.55 -11.34 -7.66
C VAL A 240 36.07 -10.73 -8.96
N TRP A 241 37.30 -11.09 -9.34
CA TRP A 241 37.95 -10.65 -10.57
C TRP A 241 38.25 -11.83 -11.47
N LYS A 242 37.80 -11.76 -12.72
CA LYS A 242 38.21 -12.69 -13.77
C LYS A 242 39.54 -12.23 -14.37
N VAL A 243 40.56 -13.07 -14.29
CA VAL A 243 41.89 -12.77 -14.87
C VAL A 243 41.82 -12.81 -16.40
N PHE A 244 42.37 -11.79 -17.06
CA PHE A 244 42.52 -11.76 -18.53
C PHE A 244 43.99 -11.95 -18.94
N ARG A 245 44.20 -12.31 -20.21
CA ARG A 245 45.56 -12.49 -20.77
C ARG A 245 46.39 -11.22 -20.58
N GLY A 246 47.62 -11.38 -20.08
CA GLY A 246 48.55 -10.28 -19.84
C GLY A 246 48.30 -9.50 -18.54
N GLU A 247 47.45 -10.02 -17.65
CA GLU A 247 47.32 -9.53 -16.29
C GLU A 247 48.23 -10.28 -15.32
N PHE A 248 48.65 -9.57 -14.27
CA PHE A 248 49.39 -10.08 -13.12
C PHE A 248 48.85 -9.39 -11.87
N LEU A 249 49.09 -9.94 -10.68
CA LEU A 249 48.43 -9.49 -9.45
C LEU A 249 48.59 -7.98 -9.18
N TRP A 250 49.77 -7.42 -9.45
CA TRP A 250 50.02 -5.98 -9.31
C TRP A 250 49.16 -5.14 -10.25
N LYS A 251 49.03 -5.53 -11.52
CA LYS A 251 48.19 -4.82 -12.51
C LYS A 251 46.71 -4.91 -12.16
N ILE A 252 46.26 -6.06 -11.64
CA ILE A 252 44.88 -6.22 -11.16
C ILE A 252 44.64 -5.28 -9.98
N ALA A 253 45.52 -5.28 -8.98
CA ALA A 253 45.41 -4.41 -7.81
C ALA A 253 45.45 -2.91 -8.16
N SER A 254 46.14 -2.52 -9.23
CA SER A 254 46.24 -1.12 -9.66
C SER A 254 44.97 -0.57 -10.31
N TYR A 255 44.03 -1.42 -10.76
CA TYR A 255 42.79 -0.93 -11.36
C TYR A 255 41.94 -0.17 -10.34
N PRO A 256 41.32 0.97 -10.71
CA PRO A 256 40.55 1.80 -9.79
C PRO A 256 39.34 1.07 -9.19
N GLU A 257 38.71 0.17 -9.94
CA GLU A 257 37.63 -0.68 -9.46
C GLU A 257 38.12 -1.85 -8.58
N VAL A 258 39.41 -2.17 -8.63
CA VAL A 258 40.05 -3.09 -7.67
C VAL A 258 40.55 -2.24 -6.51
N TYR A 259 41.83 -1.94 -6.35
CA TYR A 259 42.29 -1.14 -5.21
C TYR A 259 42.79 0.26 -5.56
N GLY A 260 42.93 0.56 -6.86
CA GLY A 260 43.63 1.75 -7.34
C GLY A 260 45.10 1.80 -6.90
N ASN A 261 45.65 0.68 -6.39
CA ASN A 261 46.97 0.62 -5.81
C ASN A 261 47.58 -0.76 -6.04
N GLY A 262 48.53 -0.84 -6.96
CA GLY A 262 49.22 -2.09 -7.30
C GLY A 262 49.93 -2.72 -6.10
N ALA A 263 50.38 -1.94 -5.11
CA ALA A 263 51.04 -2.46 -3.90
C ALA A 263 50.11 -3.32 -3.02
N LYS A 264 48.79 -3.28 -3.24
CA LYS A 264 47.82 -4.16 -2.55
C LYS A 264 47.68 -5.55 -3.18
N TRP A 265 48.48 -5.89 -4.18
CA TRP A 265 48.51 -7.23 -4.76
C TRP A 265 48.72 -8.38 -3.76
N PRO A 266 49.52 -8.25 -2.67
CA PRO A 266 49.70 -9.35 -1.71
C PRO A 266 48.40 -9.72 -1.00
N THR A 267 47.46 -8.78 -0.89
CA THR A 267 46.13 -9.03 -0.32
C THR A 267 45.33 -9.96 -1.23
N ILE A 268 45.38 -9.77 -2.55
CA ILE A 268 44.75 -10.69 -3.51
C ILE A 268 45.40 -12.08 -3.40
N TYR A 269 46.73 -12.14 -3.36
CA TYR A 269 47.44 -13.41 -3.24
C TYR A 269 47.04 -14.17 -1.96
N ARG A 270 47.06 -13.49 -0.81
CA ARG A 270 46.76 -14.10 0.50
C ARG A 270 45.37 -14.73 0.54
N GLU A 271 44.37 -14.04 0.00
CA GLU A 271 42.99 -14.49 -0.03
C GLU A 271 42.75 -15.66 -1.00
N ASN A 272 43.65 -15.86 -1.96
CA ASN A 272 43.51 -16.84 -3.03
C ASN A 272 44.65 -17.88 -3.03
N LYS A 273 45.31 -18.10 -1.89
CA LYS A 273 46.42 -19.08 -1.75
C LYS A 273 46.01 -20.52 -2.07
N ASP A 274 44.73 -20.84 -1.92
CA ASP A 274 44.11 -22.10 -2.32
C ASP A 274 44.23 -22.35 -3.84
N GLN A 275 44.28 -21.29 -4.65
CA GLN A 275 44.35 -21.37 -6.11
C GLN A 275 45.62 -20.78 -6.73
N ILE A 276 46.41 -19.98 -6.00
CA ILE A 276 47.67 -19.39 -6.47
C ILE A 276 48.83 -19.96 -5.66
N LYS A 277 49.61 -20.86 -6.28
CA LYS A 277 50.82 -21.43 -5.66
C LYS A 277 52.00 -20.45 -5.74
N ASP A 278 52.26 -19.94 -6.94
CA ASP A 278 53.29 -18.93 -7.21
C ASP A 278 52.60 -17.57 -7.48
N PRO A 279 52.87 -16.51 -6.68
CA PRO A 279 52.25 -15.19 -6.86
C PRO A 279 52.53 -14.55 -8.24
N ASN A 280 53.58 -14.97 -8.94
CA ASN A 280 53.91 -14.48 -10.28
C ASN A 280 53.17 -15.22 -11.39
N LEU A 281 52.44 -16.30 -11.07
CA LEU A 281 51.78 -17.17 -12.03
C LEU A 281 50.28 -17.25 -11.77
N ILE A 282 49.52 -16.49 -12.59
CA ILE A 282 48.06 -16.56 -12.66
C ILE A 282 47.62 -16.86 -14.10
N TYR A 283 46.47 -17.51 -14.25
CA TYR A 283 46.01 -17.98 -15.56
C TYR A 283 44.79 -17.21 -16.04
N PRO A 284 44.63 -16.98 -17.36
CA PRO A 284 43.40 -16.43 -17.91
C PRO A 284 42.16 -17.22 -17.51
N ASN A 285 41.04 -16.52 -17.27
CA ASN A 285 39.76 -17.02 -16.76
C ASN A 285 39.75 -17.49 -15.30
N GLN A 286 40.87 -17.42 -14.59
CA GLN A 286 40.90 -17.67 -13.16
C GLN A 286 40.06 -16.62 -12.41
N MET A 287 39.28 -17.05 -11.41
CA MET A 287 38.38 -16.19 -10.64
C MET A 287 38.98 -15.91 -9.27
N LEU A 288 39.48 -14.69 -9.06
CA LEU A 288 40.15 -14.29 -7.82
C LEU A 288 39.20 -13.54 -6.91
N ARG A 289 39.12 -13.93 -5.64
CA ARG A 289 38.43 -13.18 -4.58
C ARG A 289 39.17 -11.86 -4.34
N ILE A 290 38.43 -10.75 -4.27
CA ILE A 290 38.96 -9.40 -4.05
C ILE A 290 38.48 -8.92 -2.67
N PRO A 291 39.24 -9.17 -1.60
CA PRO A 291 38.85 -8.78 -0.25
C PRO A 291 38.83 -7.25 -0.07
N ARG A 292 37.86 -6.74 0.69
CA ARG A 292 37.65 -5.29 0.90
C ARG A 292 37.72 -4.87 2.36
N ASP A 293 37.81 -5.85 3.25
CA ASP A 293 37.82 -5.70 4.70
C ASP A 293 39.25 -5.91 5.24
#